data_AF-A0A7S0HGZ8-F1
#
_entry.id   AF-A0A7S0HGZ8-F1
#
_cell.length_a   1.000
_cell.length_b   1.000
_cell.length_c   1.000
_cell.angle_alpha   90.00
_cell.angle_beta   90.00
_cell.angle_gamma   90.00
#
_symmetry.space_group_name_H-M   'P 1'
#
loop_
_entity.id
_entity.type
_entity.pdbx_description
1 polymer ?
#
loop_
_entity_poly.entity_id
_entity_poly.type
_entity_poly.pdbx_seq_one_letter_code
_entity_poly.pdbx_strand_id
1 'polypeptide(L)'
;RLMQWRKASHWSNFVPRIAALLQEDAHLKFYLAADSKDAYDGLSRRFPGRILVTERHCGSERCDFRDCEGMRYSLIDMMNLARTRLILGSGWSSYSEVAAYWGGEGGKPVQMLLSGRDFGSLVDMPPVLATASKRPGPMSRKQGRTRWR
;
A
#
# COMPACT_ATOMS: atom_id res chain seq x y z
N ARG A 1 -3.83 3.47 -15.26
CA ARG A 1 -4.35 3.79 -13.91
C ARG A 1 -4.49 2.53 -13.06
N LEU A 2 -5.29 1.52 -13.42
CA LEU A 2 -5.46 0.26 -12.64
C LEU A 2 -4.17 -0.56 -12.42
N MET A 3 -3.36 -0.78 -13.46
CA MET A 3 -2.12 -1.57 -13.35
C MET A 3 -1.06 -0.96 -12.42
N GLN A 4 -1.02 0.37 -12.30
CA GLN A 4 -0.12 1.05 -11.37
C GLN A 4 -0.49 0.75 -9.91
N TRP A 5 -1.79 0.69 -9.61
CA TRP A 5 -2.29 0.35 -8.27
C TRP A 5 -2.07 -1.11 -7.93
N ARG A 6 -2.28 -2.04 -8.88
CA ARG A 6 -1.94 -3.46 -8.65
C ARG A 6 -0.47 -3.65 -8.33
N LYS A 7 0.42 -2.89 -8.97
CA LYS A 7 1.85 -2.88 -8.65
C LYS A 7 2.12 -2.28 -7.27
N ALA A 8 1.44 -1.20 -6.89
CA ALA A 8 1.59 -0.58 -5.58
C ALA A 8 1.12 -1.49 -4.43
N SER A 9 0.09 -2.30 -4.66
CA SER A 9 -0.44 -3.26 -3.68
C SER A 9 0.36 -4.57 -3.57
N HIS A 10 1.47 -4.72 -4.30
CA HIS A 10 2.35 -5.88 -4.14
C HIS A 10 2.97 -5.91 -2.74
N TRP A 11 3.04 -7.10 -2.12
CA TRP A 11 3.47 -7.27 -0.73
C TRP A 11 4.86 -6.66 -0.44
N SER A 12 5.74 -6.65 -1.43
CA SER A 12 7.08 -6.07 -1.28
C SER A 12 7.06 -4.57 -0.92
N ASN A 13 6.02 -3.83 -1.32
CA ASN A 13 5.89 -2.41 -0.97
C ASN A 13 5.52 -2.18 0.50
N PHE A 14 5.07 -3.21 1.21
CA PHE A 14 4.75 -3.14 2.64
C PHE A 14 5.99 -3.33 3.51
N VAL A 15 7.04 -3.96 2.98
CA VAL A 15 8.27 -4.28 3.71
C VAL A 15 8.93 -3.05 4.35
N PRO A 16 9.15 -1.92 3.64
CA PRO A 16 9.77 -0.75 4.26
C PRO A 16 8.92 -0.17 5.39
N ARG A 17 7.58 -0.16 5.23
CA ARG A 17 6.68 0.38 6.24
C ARG A 17 6.62 -0.50 7.49
N ILE A 18 6.57 -1.82 7.33
CA ILE A 18 6.63 -2.77 8.46
C ILE A 18 7.98 -2.62 9.18
N ALA A 19 9.09 -2.50 8.46
CA ALA A 19 10.41 -2.32 9.05
C ALA A 19 10.50 -1.02 9.86
N ALA A 20 9.98 0.10 9.34
CA ALA A 20 9.95 1.37 10.05
C ALA A 20 9.12 1.28 11.35
N LEU A 21 7.92 0.67 11.31
CA LEU A 21 7.10 0.47 12.50
C LEU A 21 7.81 -0.41 13.55
N LEU A 22 8.54 -1.44 13.12
CA LEU A 22 9.33 -2.28 14.02
C LEU A 22 10.56 -1.57 14.62
N GLN A 23 11.07 -0.52 13.97
CA GLN A 23 12.11 0.34 14.55
C GLN A 23 11.55 1.25 15.64
N GLU A 24 10.29 1.69 15.49
CA GLU A 24 9.59 2.49 16.50
C GLU A 24 9.17 1.62 17.71
N ASP A 25 8.66 0.41 17.46
CA ASP A 25 8.32 -0.56 18.50
C ASP A 25 8.64 -2.00 18.04
N ALA A 26 9.68 -2.57 18.65
CA ALA A 26 10.16 -3.91 18.36
C ALA A 26 9.25 -5.03 18.90
N HIS A 27 8.19 -4.73 19.65
CA HIS A 27 7.23 -5.71 20.17
C HIS A 27 6.01 -5.90 19.26
N LEU A 28 5.86 -5.07 18.22
CA LEU A 28 4.74 -5.18 17.30
C LEU A 28 4.66 -6.57 16.64
N LYS A 29 3.42 -6.99 16.44
CA LYS A 29 3.03 -8.14 15.62
C LYS A 29 2.06 -7.68 14.56
N PHE A 30 2.12 -8.30 13.38
CA PHE A 30 1.32 -7.93 12.23
C PHE A 30 0.43 -9.10 11.85
N TYR A 31 -0.87 -8.86 11.75
CA TYR A 31 -1.78 -9.83 11.15
C TYR A 31 -1.75 -9.66 9.62
N LEU A 32 -1.57 -10.75 8.89
CA LEU A 32 -1.54 -10.75 7.44
C LEU A 32 -2.77 -11.46 6.87
N ALA A 33 -3.51 -10.70 6.07
CA ALA A 33 -4.59 -11.17 5.20
C ALA A 33 -4.22 -10.88 3.74
N ALA A 34 -4.05 -11.92 2.93
CA ALA A 34 -3.68 -11.81 1.52
C ALA A 34 -4.37 -12.89 0.67
N ASP A 35 -4.48 -12.63 -0.64
CA ASP A 35 -5.09 -13.51 -1.64
C ASP A 35 -4.10 -14.42 -2.37
N SER A 36 -2.82 -14.38 -1.99
CA SER A 36 -1.75 -15.12 -2.65
C SER A 36 -0.77 -15.73 -1.66
N LYS A 37 -0.39 -16.98 -1.92
CA LYS A 37 0.64 -17.70 -1.15
C LYS A 37 1.98 -16.96 -1.13
N ASP A 38 2.34 -16.32 -2.24
CA ASP A 38 3.58 -15.55 -2.37
C ASP A 38 3.70 -14.44 -1.32
N ALA A 39 2.60 -13.73 -1.02
CA ALA A 39 2.59 -12.71 0.03
C ALA A 39 2.81 -13.30 1.42
N TYR A 40 2.15 -14.43 1.74
CA TYR A 40 2.34 -15.14 3.01
C TYR A 40 3.77 -15.62 3.18
N ASP A 41 4.32 -16.30 2.17
CA ASP A 41 5.68 -16.82 2.19
C ASP A 41 6.71 -15.68 2.28
N GLY A 42 6.54 -14.63 1.47
CA GLY A 42 7.44 -13.48 1.38
C GLY A 42 7.53 -12.71 2.69
N LEU A 43 6.39 -12.31 3.25
CA LEU A 43 6.36 -11.52 4.49
C LEU A 43 6.76 -12.36 5.72
N SER A 44 6.32 -13.62 5.81
CA SER A 44 6.68 -14.49 6.94
C SER A 44 8.18 -14.79 6.95
N ARG A 45 8.79 -15.01 5.78
CA ARG A 45 10.24 -15.20 5.66
C ARG A 45 11.00 -13.92 6.00
N ARG A 46 10.49 -12.75 5.61
CA ARG A 46 11.16 -11.47 5.82
C ARG A 46 11.13 -11.00 7.28
N PHE A 47 10.09 -11.38 8.02
CA PHE A 47 9.84 -10.98 9.41
C PHE A 47 9.47 -12.20 10.28
N PRO A 48 10.43 -13.10 10.55
CA PRO A 48 10.16 -14.34 11.27
C PRO A 48 9.63 -14.07 12.68
N GLY A 49 8.54 -14.77 13.05
CA GLY A 49 7.89 -14.63 14.36
C GLY A 49 7.08 -13.35 14.55
N ARG A 50 6.96 -12.50 13.53
CA ARG A 50 6.23 -11.21 13.59
C ARG A 50 4.94 -11.19 12.81
N ILE A 51 4.81 -12.07 11.82
CA ILE A 51 3.60 -12.18 11.01
C ILE A 51 2.70 -13.27 11.61
N LEU A 52 1.49 -12.86 11.99
CA LEU A 52 0.40 -13.73 12.39
C LEU A 52 -0.50 -13.97 11.18
N VAL A 53 -0.92 -15.21 10.99
CA VAL A 53 -1.76 -15.62 9.86
C VAL A 53 -2.84 -16.56 10.38
N THR A 54 -4.01 -16.56 9.73
CA THR A 54 -4.93 -17.68 9.88
C THR A 54 -4.38 -18.85 9.07
N GLU A 55 -4.22 -20.01 9.72
CA GLU A 55 -3.85 -21.24 9.03
C GLU A 55 -4.95 -21.62 8.04
N ARG A 56 -4.54 -21.92 6.81
CA ARG A 56 -5.44 -22.20 5.70
C ARG A 56 -5.04 -23.53 5.08
N HIS A 57 -6.02 -24.39 4.87
CA HIS A 57 -5.87 -25.58 4.05
C HIS A 57 -6.39 -25.28 2.64
N CYS A 58 -5.61 -25.59 1.62
CA CYS A 58 -6.10 -25.49 0.25
C CYS A 58 -7.12 -26.59 -0.01
N GLY A 59 -8.38 -26.21 -0.20
CA GLY A 59 -9.44 -27.12 -0.62
C GLY A 59 -9.37 -27.52 -2.10
N SER A 60 -8.52 -26.83 -2.89
CA SER A 60 -8.38 -27.05 -4.33
C SER A 60 -6.94 -26.84 -4.82
N GLU A 61 -6.63 -27.37 -6.01
CA GLU A 61 -5.30 -27.27 -6.65
C GLU A 61 -4.83 -25.83 -6.89
N ARG A 62 -5.76 -24.88 -7.09
CA ARG A 62 -5.41 -23.48 -7.39
C ARG A 62 -4.95 -22.69 -6.18
N CYS A 63 -5.28 -23.13 -4.95
CA CYS A 63 -4.96 -22.42 -3.70
C CYS A 63 -5.24 -20.89 -3.75
N ASP A 64 -6.24 -20.46 -4.53
CA ASP A 64 -6.54 -19.02 -4.73
C ASP A 64 -7.64 -18.52 -3.78
N PHE A 65 -8.08 -19.38 -2.85
CA PHE A 65 -9.02 -19.10 -1.77
C PHE A 65 -10.37 -18.54 -2.24
N ARG A 66 -10.80 -18.91 -3.46
CA ARG A 66 -12.10 -18.50 -4.04
C ARG A 66 -13.20 -19.56 -3.90
N ASP A 67 -12.96 -20.60 -3.12
CA ASP A 67 -13.96 -21.62 -2.78
C ASP A 67 -14.75 -21.24 -1.50
N CYS A 68 -15.73 -22.07 -1.14
CA CYS A 68 -16.57 -21.83 0.04
C CYS A 68 -15.76 -21.74 1.34
N GLU A 69 -14.71 -22.56 1.49
CA GLU A 69 -13.82 -22.49 2.64
C GLU A 69 -12.97 -21.20 2.62
N GLY A 70 -12.51 -20.78 1.44
CA GLY A 70 -11.85 -19.51 1.21
C GLY A 70 -12.68 -18.30 1.65
N MET A 71 -14.00 -18.33 1.46
CA MET A 71 -14.90 -17.29 1.98
C MET A 71 -14.95 -17.27 3.51
N ARG A 72 -14.94 -18.43 4.18
CA ARG A 72 -14.89 -18.52 5.64
C ARG A 72 -13.60 -17.94 6.19
N TYR A 73 -12.46 -18.31 5.60
CA TYR A 73 -11.17 -17.72 5.98
C TYR A 73 -11.13 -16.22 5.72
N SER A 74 -11.75 -15.76 4.63
CA SER A 74 -11.85 -14.32 4.33
C SER A 74 -12.68 -13.58 5.38
N LEU A 75 -13.72 -14.16 5.96
CA LEU A 75 -14.43 -13.53 7.07
C LEU A 75 -13.57 -13.48 8.34
N ILE A 76 -12.88 -14.59 8.66
CA ILE A 76 -11.97 -14.66 9.82
C ILE A 76 -10.88 -13.57 9.72
N ASP A 77 -10.25 -13.45 8.56
CA ASP A 77 -9.24 -12.43 8.30
C ASP A 77 -9.79 -11.01 8.50
N MET A 78 -11.01 -10.74 8.03
CA MET A 78 -11.63 -9.43 8.14
C MET A 78 -11.88 -9.08 9.61
N MET A 79 -12.37 -10.04 10.40
CA MET A 79 -12.58 -9.87 11.84
C MET A 79 -11.25 -9.68 12.59
N ASN A 80 -10.20 -10.38 12.19
CA ASN A 80 -8.87 -10.22 12.80
C ASN A 80 -8.26 -8.86 12.46
N LEU A 81 -8.39 -8.39 11.20
CA LEU A 81 -7.99 -7.04 10.79
C LEU A 81 -8.73 -5.96 11.57
N ALA A 82 -10.04 -6.13 11.77
CA ALA A 82 -10.87 -5.22 12.54
C ALA A 82 -10.41 -5.09 14.01
N ARG A 83 -9.70 -6.08 14.56
CA ARG A 83 -9.16 -6.02 15.94
C ARG A 83 -7.76 -5.42 16.03
N THR A 84 -7.19 -4.97 14.93
CA THR A 84 -5.86 -4.33 14.93
C THR A 84 -5.96 -2.85 15.30
N ARG A 85 -4.82 -2.26 15.68
CA ARG A 85 -4.71 -0.82 16.00
C ARG A 85 -4.45 0.05 14.77
N LEU A 86 -3.91 -0.55 13.71
CA LEU A 86 -3.51 0.10 12.47
C LEU A 86 -3.60 -0.92 11.34
N ILE A 87 -4.25 -0.55 10.25
CA ILE A 87 -4.33 -1.35 9.04
C ILE A 87 -3.36 -0.78 7.99
N LEU A 88 -2.47 -1.62 7.47
CA LEU A 88 -1.75 -1.34 6.23
C LEU A 88 -2.57 -1.93 5.09
N GLY A 89 -3.35 -1.09 4.41
CA GLY A 89 -4.29 -1.49 3.38
C GLY A 89 -3.71 -1.36 1.98
N SER A 90 -4.26 -2.16 1.05
CA SER A 90 -4.11 -1.90 -0.37
C SER A 90 -5.10 -0.82 -0.82
N GLY A 91 -4.69 0.07 -1.72
CA GLY A 91 -5.58 1.12 -2.23
C GLY A 91 -6.83 0.54 -2.91
N TRP A 92 -8.02 1.10 -2.59
CA TRP A 92 -9.33 0.72 -3.13
C TRP A 92 -9.80 -0.71 -2.78
N SER A 93 -9.24 -1.29 -1.73
CA SER A 93 -9.72 -2.56 -1.19
C SER A 93 -10.94 -2.32 -0.30
N SER A 94 -12.14 -2.58 -0.82
CA SER A 94 -13.37 -2.59 0.00
C SER A 94 -13.24 -3.52 1.21
N TYR A 95 -12.44 -4.57 1.09
CA TYR A 95 -12.14 -5.51 2.15
C TYR A 95 -11.43 -4.84 3.35
N SER A 96 -10.41 -4.01 3.08
CA SER A 96 -9.69 -3.27 4.14
C SER A 96 -10.55 -2.16 4.73
N GLU A 97 -11.37 -1.51 3.91
CA GLU A 97 -12.32 -0.48 4.35
C GLU A 97 -13.36 -1.06 5.32
N VAL A 98 -13.99 -2.18 4.95
CA VAL A 98 -14.98 -2.85 5.81
C VAL A 98 -14.35 -3.29 7.12
N ALA A 99 -13.14 -3.88 7.10
CA ALA A 99 -12.44 -4.25 8.31
C ALA A 99 -12.17 -3.02 9.22
N ALA A 100 -11.75 -1.89 8.63
CA ALA A 100 -11.50 -0.67 9.38
C ALA A 100 -12.77 -0.11 10.03
N TYR A 101 -13.89 -0.10 9.29
CA TYR A 101 -15.18 0.35 9.83
C TYR A 101 -15.72 -0.58 10.91
N TRP A 102 -15.62 -1.89 10.72
CA TRP A 102 -16.07 -2.88 11.70
C TRP A 102 -15.28 -2.79 13.00
N GLY A 103 -13.96 -2.61 12.89
CA GLY A 103 -13.07 -2.49 14.02
C GLY A 103 -13.11 -1.15 14.76
N GLY A 104 -13.80 -0.18 14.16
CA GLY A 104 -13.89 1.17 14.68
C GLY A 104 -14.63 1.26 16.01
N GLU A 105 -14.27 2.26 16.81
CA GLU A 105 -14.92 2.57 18.08
C GLU A 105 -15.35 4.04 18.11
N GLY A 106 -16.47 4.34 18.78
CA GLY A 106 -16.97 5.72 18.90
C GLY A 106 -17.28 6.38 17.54
N GLY A 107 -17.66 5.60 16.54
CA GLY A 107 -17.98 6.08 15.18
C GLY A 107 -16.76 6.40 14.31
N LYS A 108 -15.54 6.03 14.72
CA LYS A 108 -14.31 6.23 13.94
C LYS A 108 -13.75 4.90 13.48
N PRO A 109 -13.40 4.73 12.19
CA PRO A 109 -12.76 3.50 11.72
C PRO A 109 -11.35 3.34 12.32
N VAL A 110 -10.85 2.10 12.34
CA VAL A 110 -9.43 1.83 12.62
C VAL A 110 -8.57 2.65 11.67
N GLN A 111 -7.49 3.23 12.19
CA GLN A 111 -6.56 4.00 11.37
C GLN A 111 -6.02 3.11 10.24
N MET A 112 -6.00 3.64 9.02
CA MET A 112 -5.52 2.92 7.85
C MET A 112 -4.51 3.76 7.07
N LEU A 113 -3.39 3.14 6.70
CA LEU A 113 -2.42 3.66 5.74
C LEU A 113 -2.52 2.84 4.45
N LEU A 114 -2.53 3.50 3.31
CA LEU A 114 -2.77 2.88 2.01
C LEU A 114 -1.50 2.80 1.16
N SER A 115 -1.22 1.61 0.65
CA SER A 115 -0.13 1.40 -0.31
C SER A 115 -0.34 2.22 -1.58
N GLY A 116 0.69 2.92 -2.04
CA GLY A 116 0.66 3.81 -3.19
C GLY A 116 0.06 5.20 -2.92
N ARG A 117 -0.41 5.48 -1.69
CA ARG A 117 -0.83 6.81 -1.23
C ARG A 117 -0.01 7.29 -0.04
N ASP A 118 0.11 6.46 1.00
CA ASP A 118 0.78 6.81 2.26
C ASP A 118 2.16 6.12 2.41
N PHE A 119 2.39 5.01 1.70
CA PHE A 119 3.70 4.35 1.59
C PHE A 119 3.86 3.60 0.28
N GLY A 120 5.10 3.24 -0.09
CA GLY A 120 5.41 2.42 -1.25
C GLY A 120 5.67 3.22 -2.52
N SER A 121 6.11 2.53 -3.56
CA SER A 121 6.80 3.08 -4.75
C SER A 121 6.06 4.16 -5.56
N LEU A 122 4.73 4.33 -5.44
CA LEU A 122 4.04 5.48 -6.04
C LEU A 122 4.12 6.76 -5.20
N VAL A 123 4.29 6.63 -3.88
CA VAL A 123 4.46 7.72 -2.91
C VAL A 123 5.91 8.15 -2.83
N ASP A 124 6.83 7.18 -3.00
CA ASP A 124 8.28 7.39 -2.96
C ASP A 124 8.86 7.91 -4.30
N MET A 125 8.01 8.20 -5.29
CA MET A 125 8.45 8.90 -6.49
C MET A 125 8.83 10.33 -6.11
N PRO A 126 10.04 10.82 -6.46
CA PRO A 126 10.32 12.24 -6.30
C PRO A 126 9.24 13.03 -7.04
N PRO A 127 8.76 14.17 -6.49
CA PRO A 127 7.66 14.92 -7.08
C PRO A 127 7.98 15.17 -8.55
N VAL A 128 7.11 14.67 -9.43
CA VAL A 128 7.22 14.93 -10.87
C VAL A 128 7.34 16.43 -11.00
N LEU A 129 8.52 16.89 -11.44
CA LEU A 129 8.85 18.28 -11.69
C LEU A 129 7.60 18.94 -12.27
N ALA A 130 7.01 19.85 -11.50
CA ALA A 130 5.94 20.72 -11.99
C ALA A 130 6.45 21.27 -13.31
N THR A 131 5.82 20.86 -14.41
CA THR A 131 6.24 21.23 -15.75
C THR A 131 6.33 22.75 -15.76
N ALA A 132 7.55 23.26 -15.85
CA ALA A 132 7.80 24.68 -15.89
C ALA A 132 6.96 25.24 -17.03
N SER A 133 5.93 26.02 -16.67
CA SER A 133 5.20 26.85 -17.60
C SER A 133 6.22 27.75 -18.27
N LYS A 134 6.58 27.43 -19.52
CA LYS A 134 7.36 28.34 -20.37
C LYS A 134 6.46 29.54 -20.65
N ARG A 135 6.55 30.57 -19.80
CA ARG A 135 6.14 31.92 -20.21
C ARG A 135 7.11 32.34 -21.33
N PRO A 136 6.62 32.82 -22.49
CA PRO A 136 7.52 33.39 -23.47
C PRO A 136 8.16 34.65 -22.87
N GLY A 137 9.49 34.68 -22.84
CA GLY A 137 10.26 35.84 -22.37
C GLY A 137 10.04 37.07 -23.28
N PRO A 138 10.23 38.28 -22.76
CA PRO A 138 10.00 39.50 -23.53
C PRO A 138 10.99 39.62 -24.69
N MET A 139 10.48 39.93 -25.89
CA MET A 139 11.27 40.26 -27.07
C MET A 139 12.14 41.49 -26.78
N SER A 140 13.46 41.28 -26.69
CA SER A 140 14.45 42.35 -26.67
C SER A 140 14.55 42.99 -28.06
N ARG A 141 14.19 44.27 -28.13
CA ARG A 141 14.30 45.15 -29.31
C ARG A 141 15.78 45.44 -29.56
N LYS A 142 16.38 44.86 -30.61
CA LYS A 142 17.76 45.19 -31.01
C LYS A 142 17.84 46.66 -31.43
N GLN A 143 18.56 47.47 -30.66
CA GLN A 143 19.07 48.77 -31.09
C GLN A 143 20.50 48.62 -31.59
N GLY A 144 20.72 49.07 -32.84
CA GLY A 144 21.87 49.86 -33.27
C GLY A 144 23.25 49.21 -33.27
N ARG A 145 23.82 49.06 -34.48
CA ARG A 145 25.18 49.55 -34.80
C ARG A 145 25.42 49.51 -36.31
N THR A 146 25.22 50.64 -36.97
CA THR A 146 25.77 50.93 -38.30
C THR A 146 27.20 51.47 -38.10
N ARG A 147 28.19 50.87 -38.77
CA ARG A 147 29.58 51.36 -38.84
C ARG A 147 29.89 51.78 -40.27
N TRP A 148 30.34 53.02 -40.41
CA TRP A 148 31.34 53.61 -41.32
C TRP A 148 31.48 53.09 -42.76
N ARG A 149 31.28 54.01 -43.72
CA ARG A 149 32.33 54.56 -44.61
C ARG A 149 32.04 56.03 -44.88
#